data_AF-V6IAU9-F1
#
_entry.id   AF-V6IAU9-F1
#
_cell.length_a   1.000
_cell.length_b   1.000
_cell.length_c   1.000
_cell.angle_alpha   90.00
_cell.angle_beta   90.00
_cell.angle_gamma   90.00
#
_symmetry.space_group_name_H-M   'P 1'
#
loop_
_entity.id
_entity.type
_entity.pdbx_description
1 polymer ?
#
loop_
_entity_poly.entity_id
_entity_poly.type
_entity_poly.pdbx_seq_one_letter_code
_entity_poly.pdbx_strand_id
1 'polypeptide(L)'
;MEISSLWKTLIESKFQKIDDHFLNSFRLPGNSNNRLAAWDPFDPTIRFFKFLLLNEYGRKPDSFFIKYNKLGNVNLGNPVFITVDRKESKIVSKINIDHFFSVEEYEFLEANLPLESCQNILEIGAGFGRTCQGLIKLFDAIKSYTIVDLPEMLSLSSSYLKKVLSNDEFEKVKFISPENIHLVENKDLVINIDSFQEIA
;
A
#
# COMPACT_ATOMS: atom_id res chain seq x y z
N MET A 1 -14.03 20.72 3.13
CA MET A 1 -12.77 20.63 2.37
C MET A 1 -13.17 20.40 0.92
N GLU A 2 -12.69 21.19 -0.03
CA GLU A 2 -13.03 20.97 -1.45
C GLU A 2 -11.97 20.06 -2.09
N ILE A 3 -12.42 19.03 -2.81
CA ILE A 3 -11.53 18.15 -3.59
C ILE A 3 -10.89 18.97 -4.72
N SER A 4 -9.57 18.85 -4.88
CA SER A 4 -8.84 19.52 -5.96
C SER A 4 -9.39 19.19 -7.35
N SER A 5 -9.23 20.11 -8.31
CA SER A 5 -9.68 19.92 -9.69
C SER A 5 -9.03 18.70 -10.35
N LEU A 6 -7.74 18.46 -10.06
CA LEU A 6 -7.01 17.28 -10.51
C LEU A 6 -7.70 16.00 -10.05
N TRP A 7 -8.00 15.88 -8.76
CA TRP A 7 -8.59 14.66 -8.22
C TRP A 7 -10.04 14.45 -8.65
N LYS A 8 -10.82 15.52 -8.86
CA LYS A 8 -12.14 15.43 -9.53
C LYS A 8 -12.01 14.80 -10.92
N THR A 9 -11.08 15.28 -11.74
CA THR A 9 -10.84 14.71 -13.07
C THR A 9 -10.35 13.26 -13.02
N LEU A 10 -9.48 12.91 -12.07
CA LEU A 10 -9.01 11.53 -11.90
C LEU A 10 -10.12 10.59 -11.46
N ILE A 11 -10.97 11.01 -10.52
CA ILE A 11 -12.14 10.24 -10.09
C ILE A 11 -13.05 9.96 -11.29
N GLU A 12 -13.40 11.00 -12.05
CA GLU A 12 -14.28 10.90 -13.21
C GLU A 12 -13.69 10.03 -14.34
N SER A 13 -12.39 10.14 -14.59
CA SER A 13 -11.76 9.46 -15.74
C SER A 13 -11.23 8.06 -15.44
N LYS A 14 -10.81 7.80 -14.19
CA LYS A 14 -10.05 6.59 -13.84
C LYS A 14 -10.66 5.74 -12.73
N PHE A 15 -11.52 6.29 -11.88
CA PHE A 15 -11.99 5.60 -10.66
C PHE A 15 -13.51 5.48 -10.53
N GLN A 16 -14.29 5.85 -11.55
CA GLN A 16 -15.76 5.73 -11.51
C GLN A 16 -16.27 4.29 -11.35
N LYS A 17 -15.53 3.29 -11.83
CA LYS A 17 -15.98 1.89 -11.83
C LYS A 17 -14.89 0.94 -11.32
N ILE A 18 -14.88 0.75 -10.00
CA ILE A 18 -13.99 -0.19 -9.31
C ILE A 18 -14.67 -1.56 -9.27
N ASP A 19 -14.59 -2.32 -10.37
CA ASP A 19 -15.10 -3.68 -10.48
C ASP A 19 -13.96 -4.72 -10.49
N ASP A 20 -14.29 -6.01 -10.64
CA ASP A 20 -13.28 -7.08 -10.69
C ASP A 20 -12.29 -6.91 -11.84
N HIS A 21 -12.73 -6.37 -12.98
CA HIS A 21 -11.84 -6.09 -14.10
C HIS A 21 -10.84 -5.00 -13.74
N PHE A 22 -11.31 -3.92 -13.11
CA PHE A 22 -10.45 -2.87 -12.58
C PHE A 22 -9.43 -3.43 -11.58
N LEU A 23 -9.88 -4.18 -10.57
CA LEU A 23 -9.02 -4.75 -9.52
C LEU A 23 -7.95 -5.70 -10.07
N ASN A 24 -8.20 -6.32 -11.22
CA ASN A 24 -7.24 -7.20 -11.88
C ASN A 24 -6.24 -6.45 -12.78
N SER A 25 -6.44 -5.17 -13.09
CA SER A 25 -5.65 -4.47 -14.12
C SER A 25 -5.11 -3.10 -13.72
N PHE A 26 -5.55 -2.52 -12.60
CA PHE A 26 -5.24 -1.13 -12.26
C PHE A 26 -3.74 -0.84 -12.03
N ARG A 27 -2.92 -1.86 -11.73
CA ARG A 27 -1.45 -1.75 -11.53
C ARG A 27 -0.64 -2.17 -12.76
N LEU A 28 -1.29 -2.49 -13.87
CA LEU A 28 -0.60 -2.64 -15.15
C LEU A 28 0.01 -1.30 -15.59
N PRO A 29 1.08 -1.33 -16.40
CA PRO A 29 1.67 -0.14 -16.98
C PRO A 29 0.70 0.84 -17.64
N GLY A 30 0.82 2.13 -17.33
CA GLY A 30 -0.02 3.20 -17.89
C GLY A 30 -1.44 3.31 -17.30
N ASN A 31 -1.84 2.41 -16.38
CA ASN A 31 -3.16 2.44 -15.75
C ASN A 31 -3.18 3.30 -14.48
N SER A 32 -4.26 3.19 -13.69
CA SER A 32 -4.59 4.11 -12.60
C SER A 32 -3.60 4.15 -11.44
N ASN A 33 -2.80 3.10 -11.21
CA ASN A 33 -1.81 3.06 -10.11
C ASN A 33 -0.78 4.19 -10.17
N ASN A 34 -0.53 4.77 -11.35
CA ASN A 34 0.40 5.88 -11.52
C ASN A 34 0.04 7.17 -10.78
N ARG A 35 -1.19 7.27 -10.28
CA ARG A 35 -1.63 8.38 -9.42
C ARG A 35 -1.77 7.99 -7.95
N LEU A 36 -1.66 6.70 -7.63
CA LEU A 36 -1.89 6.17 -6.28
C LEU A 36 -0.59 5.77 -5.57
N ALA A 37 0.46 5.52 -6.33
CA ALA A 37 1.75 5.08 -5.83
C ALA A 37 2.87 5.87 -6.50
N ALA A 38 4.06 5.77 -5.91
CA ALA A 38 5.25 6.52 -6.34
C ALA A 38 5.77 6.18 -7.75
N TRP A 39 5.10 5.31 -8.54
CA TRP A 39 5.66 4.78 -9.77
C TRP A 39 4.67 4.38 -10.89
N ASP A 40 5.06 4.65 -12.15
CA ASP A 40 4.47 4.14 -13.40
C ASP A 40 5.57 3.56 -14.33
N PRO A 41 5.46 2.30 -14.79
CA PRO A 41 6.37 1.71 -15.79
C PRO A 41 6.32 2.35 -17.18
N PHE A 42 5.33 3.21 -17.47
CA PHE A 42 5.28 3.95 -18.74
C PHE A 42 6.24 5.15 -18.78
N ASP A 43 6.93 5.46 -17.68
CA ASP A 43 8.07 6.38 -17.73
C ASP A 43 9.14 5.81 -18.68
N PRO A 44 9.52 6.53 -19.76
CA PRO A 44 10.46 6.04 -20.77
C PRO A 44 11.84 5.67 -20.21
N THR A 45 12.11 5.95 -18.93
CA THR A 45 13.35 5.63 -18.22
C THR A 45 13.29 4.35 -17.36
N ILE A 46 12.33 3.44 -17.59
CA ILE A 46 12.13 2.19 -16.81
C ILE A 46 13.39 1.34 -16.60
N ARG A 47 14.38 1.39 -17.50
CA ARG A 47 15.63 0.63 -17.37
C ARG A 47 16.50 1.13 -16.22
N PHE A 48 16.57 2.45 -16.00
CA PHE A 48 17.29 3.05 -14.88
C PHE A 48 16.65 2.65 -13.55
N PHE A 49 15.33 2.69 -13.48
CA PHE A 49 14.58 2.33 -12.30
C PHE A 49 14.65 0.83 -11.96
N LYS A 50 14.51 -0.06 -12.96
CA LYS A 50 14.73 -1.51 -12.78
C LYS A 50 16.15 -1.81 -12.29
N PHE A 51 17.15 -1.07 -12.78
CA PHE A 51 18.53 -1.19 -12.32
C PHE A 51 18.69 -0.72 -10.87
N LEU A 52 18.07 0.41 -10.49
CA LEU A 52 18.11 0.92 -9.13
C LEU A 52 17.45 -0.05 -8.15
N LEU A 53 16.26 -0.55 -8.49
CA LEU A 53 15.59 -1.63 -7.77
C LEU A 53 16.48 -2.87 -7.64
N LEU A 54 17.04 -3.37 -8.75
CA LEU A 54 17.92 -4.54 -8.75
C LEU A 54 19.12 -4.36 -7.81
N ASN A 55 19.73 -3.17 -7.80
CA ASN A 55 20.83 -2.85 -6.91
C ASN A 55 20.39 -2.79 -5.44
N GLU A 56 19.25 -2.17 -5.15
CA GLU A 56 18.71 -2.13 -3.79
C GLU A 56 18.34 -3.52 -3.29
N TYR A 57 17.73 -4.38 -4.13
CA TYR A 57 17.45 -5.77 -3.77
C TYR A 57 18.71 -6.59 -3.46
N GLY A 58 19.79 -6.36 -4.21
CA GLY A 58 21.08 -7.02 -3.96
C GLY A 58 21.67 -6.68 -2.58
N ARG A 59 21.33 -5.51 -2.03
CA ARG A 59 21.82 -5.03 -0.73
C ARG A 59 20.99 -5.49 0.45
N LYS A 60 19.73 -5.88 0.23
CA LYS A 60 18.84 -6.30 1.32
C LYS A 60 19.26 -7.65 1.93
N PRO A 61 19.16 -7.83 3.25
CA PRO A 61 19.40 -9.11 3.90
C PRO A 61 18.24 -10.09 3.65
N ASP A 62 18.45 -11.37 3.95
CA ASP A 62 17.40 -12.40 3.81
C ASP A 62 16.16 -12.13 4.68
N SER A 63 16.35 -11.51 5.85
CA SER A 63 15.27 -11.12 6.75
C SER A 63 14.24 -10.21 6.07
N PHE A 64 14.68 -9.33 5.16
CA PHE A 64 13.80 -8.48 4.37
C PHE A 64 12.87 -9.32 3.49
N PHE A 65 13.42 -10.30 2.76
CA PHE A 65 12.64 -11.14 1.85
C PHE A 65 11.71 -12.10 2.61
N ILE A 66 12.11 -12.53 3.80
CA ILE A 66 11.24 -13.28 4.71
C ILE A 66 10.02 -12.42 5.10
N LYS A 67 10.24 -11.17 5.50
CA LYS A 67 9.14 -10.21 5.79
C LYS A 67 8.27 -9.98 4.55
N TYR A 68 8.89 -9.68 3.39
CA TYR A 68 8.16 -9.49 2.14
C TYR A 68 7.25 -10.67 1.79
N ASN A 69 7.74 -11.90 1.94
CA ASN A 69 6.95 -13.09 1.65
C ASN A 69 5.78 -13.30 2.63
N LYS A 70 5.85 -12.77 3.86
CA LYS A 70 4.72 -12.79 4.81
C LYS A 70 3.54 -11.93 4.37
N LEU A 71 3.76 -10.95 3.48
CA LEU A 71 2.68 -10.07 2.97
C LEU A 71 1.61 -10.83 2.17
N GLY A 72 1.94 -12.03 1.66
CA GLY A 72 1.01 -12.88 0.94
C GLY A 72 0.78 -12.43 -0.50
N ASN A 73 -0.49 -12.27 -0.90
CA ASN A 73 -0.83 -11.89 -2.26
C ASN A 73 -0.59 -10.38 -2.50
N VAL A 74 0.58 -10.05 -3.06
CA VAL A 74 1.00 -8.68 -3.36
C VAL A 74 0.86 -8.31 -4.84
N ASN A 75 0.37 -9.22 -5.68
CA ASN A 75 0.32 -9.08 -7.13
C ASN A 75 -1.09 -8.87 -7.69
N LEU A 76 -2.09 -8.73 -6.83
CA LEU A 76 -3.42 -8.26 -7.24
C LEU A 76 -3.27 -6.89 -7.94
N GLY A 77 -3.96 -6.71 -9.06
CA GLY A 77 -3.80 -5.55 -9.95
C GLY A 77 -2.73 -5.71 -11.04
N ASN A 78 -1.99 -6.82 -11.06
CA ASN A 78 -0.92 -7.14 -12.02
C ASN A 78 0.20 -6.08 -12.08
N PRO A 79 0.89 -5.79 -10.96
CA PRO A 79 2.05 -4.92 -10.98
C PRO A 79 3.20 -5.55 -11.76
N VAL A 80 4.12 -4.71 -12.21
CA VAL A 80 5.44 -5.18 -12.64
C VAL A 80 6.22 -5.67 -11.42
N PHE A 81 6.77 -6.87 -11.52
CA PHE A 81 7.63 -7.45 -10.50
C PHE A 81 8.93 -7.98 -11.11
N ILE A 82 9.93 -8.19 -10.26
CA ILE A 82 11.09 -9.01 -10.57
C ILE A 82 11.08 -10.28 -9.72
N THR A 83 11.77 -11.32 -10.17
CA THR A 83 11.99 -12.53 -9.36
C THR A 83 13.37 -12.46 -8.72
N VAL A 84 13.43 -12.57 -7.40
CA VAL A 84 14.66 -12.72 -6.63
C VAL A 84 14.76 -14.19 -6.18
N ASP A 85 15.85 -14.85 -6.52
CA ASP A 85 16.15 -16.24 -6.15
C ASP A 85 17.47 -16.29 -5.37
N ARG A 86 17.38 -16.51 -4.06
CA ARG A 86 18.51 -16.64 -3.13
C ARG A 86 18.72 -18.12 -2.81
N LYS A 87 19.53 -18.76 -3.66
CA LYS A 87 19.75 -20.22 -3.65
C LYS A 87 20.26 -20.78 -2.32
N GLU A 88 21.20 -20.09 -1.67
CA GLU A 88 21.79 -20.56 -0.41
C GLU A 88 20.75 -20.63 0.72
N SER A 89 19.93 -19.59 0.84
CA SER A 89 18.89 -19.47 1.86
C SER A 89 17.54 -20.05 1.42
N LYS A 90 17.45 -20.55 0.19
CA LYS A 90 16.24 -21.13 -0.42
C LYS A 90 15.04 -20.17 -0.41
N ILE A 91 15.30 -18.88 -0.60
CA ILE A 91 14.26 -17.85 -0.64
C ILE A 91 13.99 -17.46 -2.08
N VAL A 92 12.74 -17.55 -2.50
CA VAL A 92 12.28 -17.04 -3.80
C VAL A 92 11.15 -16.03 -3.55
N SER A 93 11.29 -14.84 -4.13
CA SER A 93 10.33 -13.74 -3.94
C SER A 93 10.00 -13.09 -5.29
N LYS A 94 8.72 -12.82 -5.54
CA LYS A 94 8.26 -12.00 -6.66
C LYS A 94 7.97 -10.58 -6.16
N ILE A 95 8.88 -9.66 -6.44
CA ILE A 95 8.93 -8.37 -5.77
C ILE A 95 8.49 -7.25 -6.70
N ASN A 96 7.44 -6.53 -6.30
CA ASN A 96 7.04 -5.28 -6.92
C ASN A 96 7.46 -4.10 -6.03
N ILE A 97 7.67 -2.93 -6.62
CA ILE A 97 8.19 -1.79 -5.86
C ILE A 97 7.23 -1.32 -4.77
N ASP A 98 5.92 -1.37 -5.02
CA ASP A 98 4.91 -0.93 -4.07
C ASP A 98 5.10 -1.67 -2.72
N HIS A 99 5.12 -3.00 -2.74
CA HIS A 99 5.25 -3.77 -1.51
C HIS A 99 6.68 -3.84 -1.00
N PHE A 100 7.68 -3.53 -1.84
CA PHE A 100 9.04 -3.32 -1.36
C PHE A 100 9.07 -2.14 -0.39
N PHE A 101 8.45 -1.01 -0.78
CA PHE A 101 8.31 0.13 0.10
C PHE A 101 7.49 -0.18 1.35
N SER A 102 6.52 -1.09 1.29
CA SER A 102 5.74 -1.48 2.49
C SER A 102 6.62 -2.12 3.55
N VAL A 103 7.57 -2.96 3.13
CA VAL A 103 8.52 -3.57 4.07
C VAL A 103 9.52 -2.53 4.57
N GLU A 104 10.02 -1.64 3.71
CA GLU A 104 10.89 -0.54 4.14
C GLU A 104 10.22 0.36 5.18
N GLU A 105 8.96 0.73 4.95
CA GLU A 105 8.16 1.54 5.87
C GLU A 105 7.97 0.82 7.21
N TYR A 106 7.66 -0.48 7.18
CA TYR A 106 7.60 -1.29 8.40
C TYR A 106 8.95 -1.32 9.14
N GLU A 107 10.06 -1.59 8.45
CA GLU A 107 11.39 -1.65 9.08
C GLU A 107 11.82 -0.29 9.64
N PHE A 108 11.46 0.79 8.96
CA PHE A 108 11.67 2.15 9.45
C PHE A 108 10.88 2.41 10.75
N LEU A 109 9.60 2.05 10.78
CA LEU A 109 8.77 2.21 11.98
C LEU A 109 9.28 1.33 13.14
N GLU A 110 9.63 0.07 12.86
CA GLU A 110 10.19 -0.89 13.82
C GLU A 110 11.50 -0.40 14.44
N ALA A 111 12.36 0.25 13.66
CA ALA A 111 13.64 0.77 14.14
C ALA A 111 13.50 2.05 14.97
N ASN A 112 12.44 2.84 14.80
CA ASN A 112 12.34 4.20 15.34
C ASN A 112 11.22 4.40 16.36
N LEU A 113 10.27 3.48 16.45
CA LEU A 113 9.11 3.58 17.33
C LEU A 113 8.95 2.32 18.18
N PRO A 114 8.38 2.43 19.39
CA PRO A 114 8.02 1.27 20.20
C PRO A 114 6.77 0.59 19.62
N LEU A 115 6.88 0.04 18.40
CA LEU A 115 5.75 -0.45 17.62
C LEU A 115 4.89 -1.41 18.44
N GLU A 116 5.48 -2.31 19.24
CA GLU A 116 4.77 -3.27 20.11
C GLU A 116 3.65 -2.66 21.01
N SER A 117 3.76 -1.38 21.34
CA SER A 117 2.77 -0.63 22.12
C SER A 117 1.65 0.01 21.28
N CYS A 118 1.83 0.12 19.97
CA CYS A 118 0.88 0.74 19.04
C CYS A 118 -0.17 -0.27 18.56
N GLN A 119 -1.38 -0.23 19.11
CA GLN A 119 -2.45 -1.19 18.78
C GLN A 119 -3.51 -0.61 17.85
N ASN A 120 -3.64 0.72 17.83
CA ASN A 120 -4.68 1.46 17.12
C ASN A 120 -4.03 2.45 16.15
N ILE A 121 -4.01 2.08 14.87
CA ILE A 121 -3.37 2.87 13.81
C ILE A 121 -4.43 3.68 13.07
N LEU A 122 -4.06 4.88 12.65
CA LEU A 122 -4.77 5.70 11.68
C LEU A 122 -3.84 5.97 10.50
N GLU A 123 -4.31 5.72 9.28
CA GLU A 123 -3.65 6.05 8.02
C GLU A 123 -4.52 7.03 7.24
N ILE A 124 -3.95 8.15 6.83
CA ILE A 124 -4.59 9.18 6.00
C ILE A 124 -3.95 9.16 4.62
N GLY A 125 -4.75 8.97 3.57
CA GLY A 125 -4.28 8.82 2.19
C GLY A 125 -3.69 7.44 1.93
N ALA A 126 -4.45 6.38 2.21
CA ALA A 126 -3.98 5.00 2.05
C ALA A 126 -3.97 4.52 0.59
N GLY A 127 -4.65 5.24 -0.31
CA GLY A 127 -4.80 4.87 -1.71
C GLY A 127 -5.48 3.50 -1.83
N PHE A 128 -4.78 2.49 -2.36
CA PHE A 128 -5.32 1.12 -2.45
C PHE A 128 -5.04 0.25 -1.21
N GLY A 129 -4.41 0.78 -0.15
CA GLY A 129 -4.19 0.06 1.11
C GLY A 129 -2.87 -0.72 1.19
N ARG A 130 -1.87 -0.33 0.40
CA ARG A 130 -0.54 -0.96 0.33
C ARG A 130 0.16 -1.02 1.70
N THR A 131 0.25 0.11 2.38
CA THR A 131 0.90 0.23 3.70
C THR A 131 0.09 -0.51 4.76
N CYS A 132 -1.25 -0.37 4.73
CA CYS A 132 -2.15 -1.15 5.58
C CYS A 132 -1.91 -2.66 5.47
N GLN A 133 -1.83 -3.24 4.25
CA GLN A 133 -1.50 -4.65 4.07
C GLN A 133 -0.14 -4.98 4.68
N GLY A 134 0.87 -4.15 4.43
CA GLY A 134 2.21 -4.28 4.99
C GLY A 134 2.21 -4.41 6.51
N LEU A 135 1.60 -3.42 7.18
CA LEU A 135 1.57 -3.34 8.63
C LEU A 135 0.72 -4.46 9.25
N ILE A 136 -0.48 -4.73 8.74
CA ILE A 136 -1.34 -5.81 9.25
C ILE A 136 -0.64 -7.18 9.18
N LYS A 137 0.14 -7.45 8.13
CA LYS A 137 0.83 -8.73 7.92
C LYS A 137 2.13 -8.90 8.70
N LEU A 138 2.79 -7.79 9.05
CA LEU A 138 4.10 -7.82 9.70
C LEU A 138 4.02 -7.50 11.19
N PHE A 139 2.96 -6.81 11.61
CA PHE A 139 2.84 -6.28 12.95
C PHE A 139 1.60 -6.85 13.68
N ASP A 140 1.84 -7.92 14.44
CA ASP A 140 0.77 -8.72 15.06
C ASP A 140 -0.02 -7.98 16.15
N ALA A 141 0.55 -6.96 16.78
CA ALA A 141 -0.10 -6.25 17.89
C ALA A 141 -1.22 -5.30 17.45
N ILE A 142 -1.39 -5.07 16.14
CA ILE A 142 -2.48 -4.24 15.62
C ILE A 142 -3.82 -4.89 15.96
N LYS A 143 -4.62 -4.14 16.73
CA LYS A 143 -6.01 -4.46 17.07
C LYS A 143 -6.99 -3.71 16.19
N SER A 144 -6.67 -2.48 15.82
CA SER A 144 -7.49 -1.69 14.89
C SER A 144 -6.66 -0.86 13.94
N TYR A 145 -7.08 -0.80 12.69
CA TYR A 145 -6.46 -0.01 11.64
C TYR A 145 -7.54 0.84 10.97
N THR A 146 -7.40 2.16 11.00
CA THR A 146 -8.39 3.06 10.41
C THR A 146 -7.79 3.73 9.19
N ILE A 147 -8.42 3.58 8.03
CA ILE A 147 -8.09 4.28 6.80
C ILE A 147 -9.03 5.46 6.66
N VAL A 148 -8.46 6.65 6.44
CA VAL A 148 -9.17 7.86 6.06
C VAL A 148 -8.74 8.29 4.67
N ASP A 149 -9.69 8.33 3.75
CA ASP A 149 -9.44 8.60 2.34
C ASP A 149 -10.73 9.05 1.63
N LEU A 150 -10.63 9.52 0.38
CA LEU A 150 -11.79 9.88 -0.44
C LEU A 150 -12.70 8.66 -0.69
N PRO A 151 -14.03 8.84 -0.85
CA PRO A 151 -14.98 7.73 -0.98
C PRO A 151 -14.60 6.67 -2.03
N GLU A 152 -14.08 7.09 -3.17
CA GLU A 152 -13.62 6.21 -4.25
C GLU A 152 -12.37 5.43 -3.85
N MET A 153 -11.44 6.05 -3.13
CA MET A 153 -10.24 5.39 -2.61
C MET A 153 -10.58 4.44 -1.46
N LEU A 154 -11.57 4.77 -0.63
CA LEU A 154 -12.12 3.83 0.37
C LEU A 154 -12.74 2.60 -0.31
N SER A 155 -13.45 2.78 -1.42
CA SER A 155 -13.98 1.67 -2.22
C SER A 155 -12.86 0.80 -2.80
N LEU A 156 -11.81 1.42 -3.34
CA LEU A 156 -10.64 0.73 -3.88
C LEU A 156 -9.90 -0.05 -2.79
N SER A 157 -9.49 0.62 -1.71
CA SER A 157 -8.75 0.03 -0.60
C SER A 157 -9.54 -1.11 0.05
N SER A 158 -10.83 -0.92 0.33
CA SER A 158 -11.69 -1.96 0.89
C SER A 158 -11.76 -3.18 -0.03
N SER A 159 -11.98 -2.96 -1.32
CA SER A 159 -12.09 -4.06 -2.30
C SER A 159 -10.76 -4.80 -2.52
N TYR A 160 -9.64 -4.08 -2.50
CA TYR A 160 -8.30 -4.65 -2.59
C TYR A 160 -7.95 -5.44 -1.32
N LEU A 161 -8.07 -4.82 -0.15
CA LEU A 161 -7.71 -5.39 1.15
C LEU A 161 -8.52 -6.64 1.46
N LYS A 162 -9.81 -6.67 1.13
CA LYS A 162 -10.66 -7.85 1.28
C LYS A 162 -10.17 -9.08 0.51
N LYS A 163 -9.43 -8.87 -0.59
CA LYS A 163 -8.90 -9.96 -1.43
C LYS A 163 -7.50 -10.42 -1.01
N VAL A 164 -6.75 -9.61 -0.28
CA VAL A 164 -5.33 -9.90 0.07
C VAL A 164 -5.13 -10.20 1.55
N LEU A 165 -6.05 -9.77 2.41
CA LEU A 165 -6.09 -10.09 3.83
C LEU A 165 -6.99 -11.31 4.10
N SER A 166 -6.74 -12.00 5.21
CA SER A 166 -7.70 -12.96 5.76
C SER A 166 -8.92 -12.23 6.34
N ASN A 167 -9.99 -12.97 6.65
CA ASN A 167 -11.18 -12.37 7.28
C ASN A 167 -10.83 -11.69 8.61
N ASP A 168 -10.11 -12.39 9.49
CA ASP A 168 -9.70 -11.87 10.81
C ASP A 168 -8.80 -10.62 10.71
N GLU A 169 -7.94 -10.57 9.69
CA GLU A 169 -7.10 -9.41 9.40
C GLU A 169 -7.93 -8.24 8.86
N PHE A 170 -8.85 -8.51 7.94
CA PHE A 170 -9.71 -7.49 7.32
C PHE A 170 -10.70 -6.89 8.33
N GLU A 171 -11.19 -7.67 9.29
CA GLU A 171 -12.08 -7.18 10.37
C GLU A 171 -11.43 -6.13 11.26
N LYS A 172 -10.09 -6.09 11.31
CA LYS A 172 -9.35 -5.03 12.03
C LYS A 172 -9.41 -3.68 11.30
N VAL A 173 -9.71 -3.68 10.00
CA VAL A 173 -9.64 -2.50 9.13
C VAL A 173 -10.98 -1.77 9.08
N LYS A 174 -10.95 -0.47 9.38
CA LYS A 174 -12.10 0.44 9.34
C LYS A 174 -11.86 1.51 8.29
N PHE A 175 -12.88 1.82 7.50
CA PHE A 175 -12.85 2.81 6.44
C PHE A 175 -13.72 4.00 6.84
N ILE A 176 -13.16 5.21 6.86
CA ILE A 176 -13.84 6.42 7.33
C ILE A 176 -13.60 7.54 6.31
N SER A 177 -14.64 8.24 5.90
CA SER A 177 -14.48 9.39 5.02
C SER A 177 -13.94 10.61 5.78
N PRO A 178 -13.27 11.57 5.12
CA PRO A 178 -12.63 12.70 5.81
C PRO A 178 -13.62 13.55 6.62
N GLU A 179 -14.89 13.63 6.19
CA GLU A 179 -15.96 14.34 6.89
C GLU A 179 -16.23 13.73 8.28
N ASN A 180 -15.95 12.44 8.43
CA ASN A 180 -16.19 11.66 9.63
C ASN A 180 -14.92 11.48 10.48
N ILE A 181 -13.82 12.18 10.16
CA ILE A 181 -12.56 12.06 10.91
C ILE A 181 -12.70 12.45 12.39
N HIS A 182 -13.67 13.32 12.72
CA HIS A 182 -13.99 13.71 14.09
C HIS A 182 -14.51 12.55 14.97
N LEU A 183 -14.92 11.43 14.36
CA LEU A 183 -15.31 10.20 15.05
C LEU A 183 -14.10 9.33 15.43
N VAL A 184 -12.91 9.68 14.95
CA VAL A 184 -11.68 8.94 15.23
C VAL A 184 -11.08 9.44 16.53
N GLU A 185 -11.15 8.60 17.56
CA GLU A 185 -10.54 8.87 18.86
C GLU A 185 -9.41 7.87 19.15
N ASN A 186 -8.49 8.27 20.03
CA ASN A 186 -7.49 7.40 20.68
C ASN A 186 -6.66 6.55 19.69
N LYS A 187 -5.66 7.16 19.07
CA LYS A 187 -4.72 6.51 18.15
C LYS A 187 -3.30 6.52 18.71
N ASP A 188 -2.65 5.38 18.60
CA ASP A 188 -1.29 5.18 19.09
C ASP A 188 -0.26 5.60 18.02
N LEU A 189 -0.65 5.50 16.74
CA LEU A 189 0.16 5.91 15.60
C LEU A 189 -0.74 6.51 14.50
N VAL A 190 -0.32 7.67 13.98
CA VAL A 190 -0.95 8.31 12.82
C VAL A 190 0.07 8.37 11.69
N ILE A 191 -0.31 7.84 10.54
CA ILE A 191 0.49 7.81 9.32
C ILE A 191 -0.23 8.69 8.29
N ASN A 192 0.51 9.61 7.67
CA ASN A 192 0.02 10.40 6.55
C ASN A 192 0.87 10.07 5.32
N ILE A 193 0.24 9.69 4.22
CA ILE A 193 0.93 9.41 2.96
C ILE A 193 0.39 10.35 1.90
N ASP A 194 1.13 11.43 1.67
CA ASP A 194 0.96 12.35 0.52
C ASP A 194 -0.47 12.91 0.33
N SER A 195 -1.31 12.85 1.36
CA SER A 195 -2.75 13.14 1.27
C SER A 195 -3.03 14.63 1.05
N PHE A 196 -2.05 15.50 1.29
CA PHE A 196 -2.20 16.93 1.07
C PHE A 196 -2.25 17.29 -0.42
N GLN A 197 -1.83 16.41 -1.33
CA GLN A 197 -2.00 16.62 -2.78
C GLN A 197 -3.46 16.65 -3.22
N GLU A 198 -4.37 16.11 -2.41
CA GLU A 198 -5.80 16.06 -2.71
C GLU A 198 -6.54 17.37 -2.37
N ILE A 199 -5.89 18.22 -1.57
CA ILE A 199 -6.47 19.43 -0.98
C ILE A 199 -6.13 20.65 -1.85
N ALA A 200 -7.14 21.48 -2.13
CA ALA A 200 -7.02 22.77 -2.81
C ALA A 200 -7.52 23.92 -1.92
#